data_AF-A0A4U9V0P3-F1
#
_entry.id   AF-A0A4U9V0P3-F1
#
_cell.length_a   1.000
_cell.length_b   1.000
_cell.length_c   1.000
_cell.angle_alpha   90.00
_cell.angle_beta   90.00
_cell.angle_gamma   90.00
#
_symmetry.space_group_name_H-M   'P 1'
#
loop_
_entity.id
_entity.type
_entity.pdbx_description
1 polymer ?
#
loop_
_entity_poly.entity_id
_entity_poly.type
_entity_poly.pdbx_seq_one_letter_code
_entity_poly.pdbx_strand_id
1 'polypeptide(L)'
;MTAKRDGVRGKDKLDVPIKFIWNYAGNTITNQHSDINKTHDILQDDSQCEMIVVLENFMTSSAKYADILLPDLMTVEQEDIIPNDYAGNMGYLIFIQPATSAKFERKPIYEVMSEVARRLGPEVHQKFTEGRTQEQWLAIPLRQDVGKGPAVALV
;
A
#
# COMPACT_ATOMS: atom_id res chain seq x y z
N MET A 1 10.31 -22.23 -5.84
CA MET A 1 10.53 -21.74 -4.47
C MET A 1 10.41 -22.89 -3.48
N THR A 2 11.24 -22.94 -2.44
CA THR A 2 11.36 -24.03 -1.45
C THR A 2 11.29 -23.53 -0.02
N ALA A 3 10.98 -24.41 0.93
CA ALA A 3 10.94 -24.10 2.36
C ALA A 3 12.31 -23.66 2.90
N LYS A 4 13.39 -24.33 2.47
CA LYS A 4 14.75 -24.09 3.00
C LYS A 4 15.39 -22.79 2.52
N ARG A 5 15.05 -22.33 1.31
CA ARG A 5 15.69 -21.15 0.68
C ARG A 5 14.78 -19.92 0.65
N ASP A 6 13.49 -20.12 0.38
CA ASP A 6 12.59 -19.05 -0.04
C ASP A 6 11.44 -18.81 0.97
N GLY A 7 11.49 -19.46 2.14
CA GLY A 7 10.53 -19.22 3.23
C GLY A 7 9.13 -19.80 3.01
N VAL A 8 8.96 -20.77 2.10
CA VAL A 8 7.67 -21.45 1.89
C VAL A 8 7.23 -22.15 3.18
N ARG A 9 6.01 -21.86 3.65
CA ARG A 9 5.42 -22.46 4.87
C ARG A 9 4.37 -23.51 4.52
N GLY A 10 4.27 -24.56 5.32
CA GLY A 10 3.25 -25.61 5.18
C GLY A 10 3.53 -26.67 4.09
N LYS A 11 4.64 -26.57 3.35
CA LYS A 11 5.08 -27.55 2.34
C LYS A 11 6.55 -27.36 1.96
N ASP A 12 7.17 -28.38 1.35
CA ASP A 12 8.60 -28.36 0.98
C ASP A 12 8.94 -27.39 -0.17
N LYS A 13 7.99 -27.18 -1.10
CA LYS A 13 8.13 -26.27 -2.24
C LYS A 13 6.78 -25.78 -2.76
N LEU A 14 6.78 -24.71 -3.55
CA LEU A 14 5.62 -24.36 -4.36
C LEU A 14 5.46 -25.33 -5.53
N ASP A 15 4.23 -25.82 -5.75
CA ASP A 15 3.88 -26.75 -6.83
C ASP A 15 3.52 -26.02 -8.12
N VAL A 16 3.19 -24.73 -8.02
CA VAL A 16 2.88 -23.81 -9.12
C VAL A 16 3.71 -22.53 -8.96
N PRO A 17 3.98 -21.79 -10.06
CA PRO A 17 4.60 -20.47 -9.97
C PRO A 17 3.69 -19.45 -9.25
N ILE A 18 4.19 -18.24 -9.03
CA ILE A 18 3.40 -17.13 -8.49
C ILE A 18 2.33 -16.76 -9.52
N LYS A 19 1.05 -16.87 -9.15
CA LYS A 19 -0.08 -16.62 -10.05
C LYS A 19 -0.75 -15.26 -9.88
N PHE A 20 -0.42 -14.53 -8.81
CA PHE A 20 -1.04 -13.27 -8.49
C PHE A 20 -0.02 -12.32 -7.87
N ILE A 21 0.05 -11.09 -8.37
CA ILE A 21 0.89 -10.02 -7.82
C ILE A 21 -0.01 -8.87 -7.40
N TRP A 22 0.14 -8.44 -6.15
CA TRP A 22 -0.42 -7.19 -5.63
C TRP A 22 0.73 -6.20 -5.41
N ASN A 23 0.83 -5.19 -6.26
CA ASN A 23 1.90 -4.20 -6.21
C ASN A 23 1.35 -2.83 -5.81
N TYR A 24 1.60 -2.42 -4.58
CA TYR A 24 1.20 -1.11 -4.04
C TYR A 24 2.39 -0.14 -3.99
N ALA A 25 2.21 1.06 -4.54
CA ALA A 25 3.15 2.19 -4.45
C ALA A 25 4.62 1.79 -4.70
N GLY A 26 4.85 0.96 -5.73
CA GLY A 26 6.10 0.26 -5.93
C GLY A 26 6.45 0.10 -7.40
N ASN A 27 7.73 0.22 -7.72
CA ASN A 27 8.26 -0.12 -9.03
C ASN A 27 9.08 -1.42 -9.04
N THR A 28 8.88 -2.24 -8.02
CA THR A 28 9.66 -3.45 -7.77
C THR A 28 9.50 -4.49 -8.87
N ILE A 29 8.38 -4.56 -9.59
CA ILE A 29 8.22 -5.54 -10.67
C ILE A 29 9.01 -5.18 -11.94
N THR A 30 9.65 -4.00 -12.01
CA THR A 30 10.48 -3.63 -13.17
C THR A 30 11.81 -2.96 -12.80
N ASN A 31 11.80 -1.75 -12.25
CA ASN A 31 12.98 -0.87 -12.25
C ASN A 31 13.75 -0.82 -10.92
N GLN A 32 13.31 -1.56 -9.89
CA GLN A 32 14.00 -1.66 -8.59
C GLN A 32 14.70 -3.02 -8.38
N HIS A 33 14.87 -3.80 -9.46
CA HIS A 33 15.72 -4.98 -9.50
C HIS A 33 16.58 -4.98 -10.77
N SER A 34 17.58 -5.87 -10.82
CA SER A 34 18.46 -6.01 -11.97
C SER A 34 17.75 -6.65 -13.18
N ASP A 35 18.28 -6.41 -14.38
CA ASP A 35 17.87 -7.04 -15.64
C ASP A 35 16.39 -6.85 -16.03
N ILE A 36 16.02 -5.57 -16.26
CA ILE A 36 14.65 -5.19 -16.62
C ILE A 36 14.16 -5.79 -17.94
N ASN A 37 15.05 -6.04 -18.91
CA ASN A 37 14.67 -6.60 -20.21
C ASN A 37 14.20 -8.05 -20.05
N LYS A 38 14.94 -8.84 -19.27
CA LYS A 38 14.50 -10.19 -18.94
C LYS A 38 13.17 -10.19 -18.19
N THR A 39 12.98 -9.28 -17.24
CA THR A 39 11.71 -9.19 -16.51
C THR A 39 10.57 -8.74 -17.43
N HIS A 40 10.80 -7.84 -18.37
CA HIS A 40 9.83 -7.48 -19.40
C HIS A 40 9.35 -8.74 -20.14
N ASP A 41 10.27 -9.55 -20.66
CA ASP A 41 9.94 -10.79 -21.38
C ASP A 41 9.13 -11.77 -20.52
N ILE A 42 9.46 -11.90 -19.23
CA ILE A 42 8.71 -12.75 -18.28
C ILE A 42 7.30 -12.20 -18.03
N LEU A 43 7.16 -10.89 -17.85
CA LEU A 43 5.87 -10.23 -17.61
C LEU A 43 4.99 -10.15 -18.86
N GLN A 44 5.50 -10.48 -20.05
CA GLN A 44 4.68 -10.67 -21.26
C GLN A 44 4.05 -12.07 -21.34
N ASP A 45 4.43 -13.02 -20.47
CA ASP A 45 3.90 -14.38 -20.45
C ASP A 45 2.88 -14.57 -19.29
N ASP A 46 1.61 -14.31 -19.61
CA ASP A 46 0.47 -14.45 -18.67
C ASP A 46 0.27 -15.90 -18.16
N SER A 47 0.93 -16.91 -18.78
CA SER A 47 0.90 -18.28 -18.27
C SER A 47 1.72 -18.44 -16.98
N GLN A 48 2.70 -17.56 -16.75
CA GLN A 48 3.51 -17.58 -15.53
C GLN A 48 2.76 -16.93 -14.36
N CYS A 49 2.22 -15.73 -14.57
CA CYS A 49 1.45 -14.96 -13.58
C CYS A 49 0.12 -14.52 -14.19
N GLU A 50 -0.99 -14.93 -13.59
CA GLU A 50 -2.33 -14.81 -14.19
C GLU A 50 -3.02 -13.49 -13.86
N MET A 51 -2.53 -12.75 -12.86
CA MET A 51 -3.07 -11.44 -12.50
C MET A 51 -2.03 -10.55 -11.82
N ILE A 52 -1.94 -9.31 -12.27
CA ILE A 52 -1.17 -8.24 -11.67
C ILE A 52 -2.10 -7.07 -11.36
N VAL A 53 -2.30 -6.81 -10.07
CA VAL A 53 -3.00 -5.61 -9.58
C VAL A 53 -1.97 -4.59 -9.15
N VAL A 54 -2.07 -3.38 -9.70
CA VAL A 54 -1.22 -2.24 -9.32
C VAL A 54 -2.07 -1.14 -8.72
N LEU A 55 -1.61 -0.62 -7.58
CA LEU A 55 -2.18 0.54 -6.92
C LEU A 55 -1.12 1.64 -6.88
N GLU A 56 -1.38 2.75 -7.55
CA GLU A 56 -0.35 3.75 -7.86
C GLU A 56 -0.93 5.14 -8.11
N ASN A 57 -0.15 6.19 -7.88
CA ASN A 57 -0.56 7.57 -8.16
C ASN A 57 -0.34 7.96 -9.63
N PHE A 58 0.63 7.33 -10.29
CA PHE A 58 1.09 7.65 -11.64
C PHE A 58 1.13 6.43 -12.55
N MET A 59 1.11 6.65 -13.87
CA MET A 59 1.34 5.57 -14.84
C MET A 59 2.83 5.22 -14.93
N THR A 60 3.37 4.58 -13.89
CA THR A 60 4.76 4.15 -13.80
C THR A 60 5.10 3.02 -14.78
N SER A 61 6.38 2.67 -14.91
CA SER A 61 6.78 1.50 -15.72
C SER A 61 6.15 0.21 -15.23
N SER A 62 5.95 0.05 -13.92
CA SER A 62 5.30 -1.12 -13.33
C SER A 62 3.79 -1.10 -13.57
N ALA A 63 3.14 0.07 -13.47
CA ALA A 63 1.71 0.21 -13.74
C ALA A 63 1.31 -0.20 -15.18
N LYS A 64 2.24 -0.12 -16.15
CA LYS A 64 2.00 -0.55 -17.53
C LYS A 64 1.80 -2.06 -17.70
N TYR A 65 2.20 -2.87 -16.72
CA TYR A 65 1.99 -4.32 -16.72
C TYR A 65 0.77 -4.74 -15.89
N ALA A 66 -0.01 -3.78 -15.38
CA ALA A 66 -1.18 -4.08 -14.58
C ALA A 66 -2.33 -4.59 -15.45
N ASP A 67 -2.94 -5.69 -15.04
CA ASP A 67 -4.26 -6.10 -15.54
C ASP A 67 -5.36 -5.22 -14.95
N ILE A 68 -5.19 -4.84 -13.68
CA ILE A 68 -6.05 -3.91 -12.95
C ILE A 68 -5.18 -2.82 -12.35
N LEU A 69 -5.44 -1.58 -12.75
CA LEU A 69 -4.81 -0.39 -12.19
C LEU A 69 -5.83 0.37 -11.32
N LEU A 70 -5.53 0.54 -10.03
CA LEU A 70 -6.35 1.30 -9.09
C LEU A 70 -5.62 2.60 -8.73
N PRO A 71 -6.20 3.78 -9.02
CA PRO A 71 -5.49 5.02 -8.81
C PRO A 71 -5.65 5.52 -7.37
N ASP A 72 -4.53 5.66 -6.66
CA ASP A 72 -4.46 6.11 -5.27
C ASP A 72 -4.36 7.65 -5.17
N LEU A 73 -4.65 8.20 -4.00
CA LEU A 73 -4.40 9.59 -3.65
C LEU A 73 -2.93 9.81 -3.29
N MET A 74 -2.38 10.93 -3.72
CA MET A 74 -1.09 11.39 -3.19
C MET A 74 -1.27 11.84 -1.74
N THR A 75 -0.20 11.79 -0.95
CA THR A 75 -0.19 12.25 0.45
C THR A 75 -0.68 13.70 0.60
N VAL A 76 -0.46 14.57 -0.40
CA VAL A 76 -0.94 15.97 -0.38
C VAL A 76 -2.44 16.15 -0.63
N GLU A 77 -3.16 15.06 -0.95
CA GLU A 77 -4.58 15.05 -1.31
C GLU A 77 -5.45 14.38 -0.24
N GLN A 78 -4.86 13.96 0.87
CA GLN A 78 -5.54 13.27 1.96
C GLN A 78 -4.98 13.68 3.33
N GLU A 79 -5.72 13.37 4.38
CA GLU A 79 -5.21 13.48 5.75
C GLU A 79 -4.26 12.31 6.04
N ASP A 80 -3.12 12.61 6.67
CA ASP A 80 -2.12 11.61 7.03
C ASP A 80 -1.26 12.06 8.23
N ILE A 81 -0.56 11.11 8.85
CA ILE A 81 0.45 11.36 9.89
C ILE A 81 1.78 10.83 9.40
N ILE A 82 2.75 11.73 9.22
CA ILE A 82 4.09 11.37 8.78
C ILE A 82 5.07 11.46 9.97
N PRO A 83 5.71 10.36 10.37
CA PRO A 83 6.84 10.43 11.29
C PRO A 83 8.08 10.95 10.58
N ASN A 84 8.96 11.66 11.31
CA ASN A 84 10.27 12.12 10.81
C ASN A 84 11.25 10.97 10.40
N ASP A 85 10.85 9.70 10.54
CA ASP A 85 11.48 8.47 10.05
C ASP A 85 13.02 8.50 9.97
N TYR A 86 13.67 8.81 11.10
CA TYR A 86 15.13 8.77 11.32
C TYR A 86 15.96 9.85 10.59
N ALA A 87 15.35 10.89 10.02
CA ALA A 87 16.06 11.95 9.31
C ALA A 87 16.55 13.13 10.19
N GLY A 88 16.25 13.11 11.50
CA GLY A 88 16.56 14.22 12.41
C GLY A 88 17.00 13.80 13.82
N ASN A 89 17.58 14.75 14.56
CA ASN A 89 18.01 14.56 15.95
C ASN A 89 16.86 14.54 16.97
N MET A 90 15.62 14.76 16.51
CA MET A 90 14.42 14.81 17.35
C MET A 90 13.27 14.13 16.61
N GLY A 91 12.58 13.22 17.30
CA GLY A 91 11.35 12.63 16.79
C GLY A 91 10.21 13.64 16.83
N TYR A 92 9.52 13.83 15.71
CA TYR A 92 8.29 14.58 15.62
C TYR A 92 7.35 13.90 14.62
N LEU A 93 6.06 14.23 14.74
CA LEU A 93 5.01 13.82 13.83
C LEU A 93 4.47 15.07 13.12
N ILE A 94 4.25 14.97 11.81
CA ILE A 94 3.54 16.00 11.05
C ILE A 94 2.14 15.48 10.77
N PHE A 95 1.13 16.25 11.18
CA PHE A 95 -0.25 16.02 10.75
C PHE A 95 -0.50 16.82 9.48
N ILE A 96 -0.92 16.14 8.42
CA ILE A 96 -1.17 16.76 7.12
C ILE A 96 -2.67 16.86 6.90
N GLN A 97 -3.08 18.01 6.39
CA GLN A 97 -4.41 18.23 5.82
C GLN A 97 -4.29 18.28 4.28
N PRO A 98 -5.31 17.83 3.54
CA PRO A 98 -5.29 17.84 2.08
C PRO A 98 -5.13 19.28 1.56
N ALA A 99 -4.08 19.51 0.78
CA ALA A 99 -3.85 20.80 0.11
C ALA A 99 -4.78 21.01 -1.09
N THR A 100 -5.34 19.92 -1.61
CA THR A 100 -6.33 19.92 -2.71
C THR A 100 -7.28 18.74 -2.56
N SER A 101 -8.46 18.81 -3.16
CA SER A 101 -9.40 17.70 -3.17
C SER A 101 -8.93 16.56 -4.08
N ALA A 102 -9.40 15.34 -3.79
CA ALA A 102 -9.32 14.24 -4.75
C ALA A 102 -9.88 14.68 -6.11
N LYS A 103 -9.15 14.33 -7.18
CA LYS A 103 -9.56 14.62 -8.57
C LYS A 103 -9.88 13.32 -9.27
N PHE A 104 -10.83 13.35 -10.19
CA PHE A 104 -11.27 12.19 -10.95
C PHE A 104 -11.81 11.08 -10.02
N GLU A 105 -11.53 9.82 -10.33
CA GLU A 105 -12.07 8.64 -9.63
C GLU A 105 -11.09 8.07 -8.58
N ARG A 106 -10.07 8.84 -8.21
CA ARG A 106 -9.00 8.42 -7.29
C ARG A 106 -9.53 8.32 -5.86
N LYS A 107 -9.09 7.28 -5.15
CA LYS A 107 -9.55 6.97 -3.79
C LYS A 107 -8.35 6.66 -2.90
N PRO A 108 -8.39 7.04 -1.62
CA PRO A 108 -7.32 6.69 -0.69
C PRO A 108 -7.26 5.17 -0.50
N ILE A 109 -6.05 4.65 -0.31
CA ILE A 109 -5.81 3.22 -0.10
C ILE A 109 -6.69 2.60 1.01
N TYR A 110 -6.99 3.34 2.09
CA TYR A 110 -7.86 2.84 3.16
C TYR A 110 -9.28 2.53 2.66
N GLU A 111 -9.85 3.40 1.81
CA GLU A 111 -11.17 3.16 1.22
C GLU A 111 -11.12 1.96 0.27
N VAL A 112 -10.11 1.89 -0.60
CA VAL A 112 -9.95 0.77 -1.55
C VAL A 112 -9.84 -0.56 -0.80
N MET A 113 -9.00 -0.62 0.24
CA MET A 113 -8.82 -1.83 1.04
C MET A 113 -10.05 -2.18 1.89
N SER A 114 -10.79 -1.17 2.36
CA SER A 114 -12.10 -1.38 3.01
C SER A 114 -13.08 -2.02 2.03
N GLU A 115 -13.15 -1.54 0.80
CA GLU A 115 -14.04 -2.09 -0.24
C GLU A 115 -13.63 -3.50 -0.68
N VAL A 116 -12.33 -3.81 -0.72
CA VAL A 116 -11.84 -5.18 -0.92
C VAL A 116 -12.27 -6.07 0.25
N ALA A 117 -12.05 -5.64 1.49
CA ALA A 117 -12.44 -6.37 2.69
C ALA A 117 -13.97 -6.63 2.73
N ARG A 118 -14.78 -5.64 2.31
CA ARG A 118 -16.24 -5.77 2.18
C ARG A 118 -16.65 -6.86 1.19
N ARG A 119 -15.95 -6.98 0.05
CA ARG A 119 -16.20 -8.02 -0.95
C ARG A 119 -15.75 -9.41 -0.50
N LEU A 120 -14.72 -9.49 0.36
CA LEU A 120 -14.28 -10.74 0.97
C LEU A 120 -15.21 -11.22 2.10
N GLY A 121 -16.04 -10.33 2.65
CA GLY A 121 -17.16 -10.68 3.52
C GLY A 121 -17.29 -9.79 4.76
N PRO A 122 -18.46 -9.79 5.43
CA PRO A 122 -18.74 -8.89 6.56
C PRO A 122 -17.74 -9.03 7.72
N GLU A 123 -17.30 -10.25 8.03
CA GLU A 123 -16.33 -10.50 9.09
C GLU A 123 -14.95 -9.93 8.77
N VAL A 124 -14.51 -10.03 7.51
CA VAL A 124 -13.22 -9.49 7.05
C VAL A 124 -13.26 -7.97 7.07
N HIS A 125 -14.35 -7.38 6.58
CA HIS A 125 -14.58 -5.94 6.64
C HIS A 125 -14.55 -5.41 8.07
N GLN A 126 -15.25 -6.07 8.99
CA GLN A 126 -15.27 -5.67 10.40
C GLN A 126 -13.89 -5.78 11.04
N LYS A 127 -13.13 -6.85 10.77
CA LYS A 127 -11.76 -7.01 11.27
C LYS A 127 -10.79 -5.99 10.70
N PHE A 128 -10.94 -5.62 9.43
CA PHE A 128 -10.08 -4.64 8.78
C PHE A 128 -10.36 -3.21 9.25
N THR A 129 -11.64 -2.79 9.20
CA THR A 129 -12.03 -1.41 9.53
C THR A 129 -12.12 -1.16 11.03
N GLU A 130 -12.40 -2.20 11.81
CA GLU A 130 -12.82 -2.10 13.22
C GLU A 130 -13.99 -1.11 13.44
N GLY A 131 -14.82 -0.89 12.41
CA GLY A 131 -15.88 0.12 12.44
C GLY A 131 -15.39 1.57 12.43
N ARG A 132 -14.12 1.81 12.04
CA ARG A 132 -13.50 3.14 12.00
C ARG A 132 -13.30 3.66 10.58
N THR A 133 -13.34 4.98 10.43
CA THR A 133 -12.90 5.69 9.20
C THR A 133 -11.39 5.96 9.22
N GLN A 134 -10.80 6.38 8.10
CA GLN A 134 -9.39 6.76 8.03
C GLN A 134 -9.06 7.88 9.03
N GLU A 135 -9.89 8.91 9.11
CA GLU A 135 -9.72 10.04 10.02
C GLU A 135 -9.77 9.61 11.50
N GLN A 136 -10.64 8.64 11.80
CA GLN A 136 -10.73 8.07 13.15
C GLN A 136 -9.48 7.27 13.53
N TRP A 137 -8.82 6.61 12.56
CA TRP A 137 -7.52 5.98 12.78
C TRP A 137 -6.43 7.00 13.03
N LEU A 138 -6.37 8.08 12.25
CA LEU A 138 -5.40 9.17 12.41
C LEU A 138 -5.56 9.87 13.77
N ALA A 139 -6.77 9.97 14.31
CA ALA A 139 -7.01 10.58 15.61
C ALA A 139 -6.47 9.79 16.82
N ILE A 140 -6.10 8.51 16.68
CA ILE A 140 -5.66 7.68 17.82
C ILE A 140 -4.31 8.13 18.38
N PRO A 141 -3.23 8.24 17.58
CA PRO A 141 -1.94 8.75 18.07
C PRO A 141 -2.05 10.15 18.69
N LEU A 142 -2.80 11.06 18.03
CA LEU A 142 -3.09 12.41 18.53
C LEU A 142 -3.63 12.40 19.96
N ARG A 143 -4.56 11.50 20.29
CA ARG A 143 -5.14 11.42 21.64
C ARG A 143 -4.20 10.80 22.67
N GLN A 144 -3.31 9.90 22.26
CA GLN A 144 -2.34 9.26 23.16
C GLN A 144 -1.25 10.25 23.60
N ASP A 145 -0.85 11.16 22.71
CA ASP A 145 0.20 12.16 23.00
C ASP A 145 -0.30 13.31 23.90
N VAL A 146 -1.55 13.75 23.73
CA VAL A 146 -2.17 14.79 24.60
C VAL A 146 -2.22 14.35 26.08
N GLY A 147 -2.17 13.04 26.36
CA GLY A 147 -2.19 12.51 27.72
C GLY A 147 -0.82 12.38 28.43
N LYS A 148 0.32 12.62 27.76
CA LYS A 148 1.64 12.20 28.27
C LYS A 148 2.79 13.23 28.28
N GLY A 149 2.65 14.44 27.77
CA GLY A 149 3.78 15.41 27.76
C GLY A 149 3.47 16.75 27.11
N PRO A 150 4.38 17.76 27.17
CA PRO A 150 4.06 19.13 26.81
C PRO A 150 3.73 19.25 25.32
N ALA A 151 2.80 20.19 25.05
CA ALA A 151 2.12 20.43 23.78
C ALA A 151 2.97 20.11 22.53
N VAL A 152 2.42 19.21 21.70
CA VAL A 152 2.80 19.10 20.28
C VAL A 152 2.60 20.49 19.67
N ALA A 153 3.71 21.14 19.30
CA ALA A 153 3.64 22.38 18.55
C ALA A 153 3.11 22.04 17.15
N LEU A 154 1.84 22.33 16.92
CA LEU A 154 1.28 22.47 15.57
C LEU A 154 1.99 23.68 14.94
N VAL A 155 2.91 23.42 14.02
CA VAL A 155 3.50 24.43 13.13
C VAL A 155 2.74 24.39 11.82
#